data_AF-A0A3B8PZM8-F1
#
_entry.id   AF-A0A3B8PZM8-F1
#
_cell.length_a   1.000
_cell.length_b   1.000
_cell.length_c   1.000
_cell.angle_alpha   90.00
_cell.angle_beta   90.00
_cell.angle_gamma   90.00
#
_symmetry.space_group_name_H-M   'P 1'
#
loop_
_entity.id
_entity.type
_entity.pdbx_description
1 polymer ?
#
loop_
_entity_poly.entity_id
_entity_poly.type
_entity_poly.pdbx_seq_one_letter_code
_entity_poly.pdbx_strand_id
1 'polypeptide(L)'
;FHGYYFKILTRQGKHTPAGAYDYIINGHMIGGFAAIAWPAEYGETGVMTFIVNQQGRVYQRDLGPKTAKLVKAIKEYDPGEGWKLSED
;
A
#
# COMPACT_ATOMS: atom_id res chain seq x y z
N PHE A 1 9.67 19.69 -5.33
CA PHE A 1 9.08 19.14 -4.09
C PHE A 1 8.77 17.67 -4.33
N HIS A 2 9.53 16.75 -3.72
CA HIS A 2 9.19 15.32 -3.72
C HIS A 2 8.68 15.00 -2.32
N GLY A 3 7.35 14.96 -2.14
CA GLY A 3 6.75 14.57 -0.87
C GLY A 3 6.75 13.05 -0.75
N TYR A 4 5.83 12.41 -1.49
CA TYR A 4 5.64 10.96 -1.48
C TYR A 4 5.70 10.40 -2.90
N TYR A 5 6.22 9.18 -3.02
CA TYR A 5 6.02 8.34 -4.20
C TYR A 5 4.82 7.42 -3.98
N PHE A 6 4.23 6.97 -5.08
CA PHE A 6 3.15 5.98 -5.04
C PHE A 6 3.33 4.91 -6.11
N LYS A 7 2.72 3.75 -5.85
CA LYS A 7 2.66 2.60 -6.75
C LYS A 7 1.29 1.95 -6.65
N ILE A 8 0.72 1.55 -7.79
CA ILE A 8 -0.49 0.75 -7.84
C ILE A 8 -0.17 -0.71 -7.50
N LEU A 9 -0.99 -1.30 -6.63
CA LEU A 9 -1.02 -2.71 -6.31
C LEU A 9 -2.17 -3.34 -7.09
N THR A 10 -1.90 -4.45 -7.78
CA THR A 10 -2.84 -5.06 -8.74
C THR A 10 -3.53 -6.30 -8.20
N ARG A 11 -3.38 -6.57 -6.90
CA ARG A 11 -3.90 -7.75 -6.20
C ARG A 11 -4.24 -7.39 -4.75
N GLN A 12 -5.17 -8.13 -4.18
CA GLN A 12 -5.48 -8.13 -2.75
C GLN A 12 -4.88 -9.36 -2.06
N GLY A 13 -4.36 -9.19 -0.85
CA GLY A 13 -3.88 -10.26 0.01
C GLY A 13 -4.95 -10.82 0.95
N LYS A 14 -4.55 -11.82 1.74
CA LYS A 14 -5.47 -12.62 2.58
C LYS A 14 -6.03 -11.86 3.79
N HIS A 15 -5.37 -10.81 4.29
CA HIS A 15 -5.80 -10.06 5.47
C HIS A 15 -6.86 -9.00 5.13
N THR A 16 -7.86 -9.41 4.36
CA THR A 16 -8.97 -8.58 3.91
C THR A 16 -10.27 -9.38 3.99
N PRO A 17 -11.44 -8.74 4.23
CA PRO A 17 -12.70 -9.49 4.37
C PRO A 17 -13.07 -10.33 3.14
N ALA A 18 -12.65 -9.89 1.94
CA ALA A 18 -12.92 -10.58 0.68
C ALA A 18 -11.83 -11.61 0.30
N GLY A 19 -10.79 -11.79 1.12
CA GLY A 19 -9.68 -12.69 0.85
C GLY A 19 -8.78 -12.22 -0.31
N ALA A 20 -7.88 -13.11 -0.72
CA ALA A 20 -6.88 -12.84 -1.75
C ALA A 20 -7.46 -13.05 -3.16
N TYR A 21 -7.27 -12.06 -4.05
CA TYR A 21 -7.66 -12.16 -5.47
C TYR A 21 -6.98 -11.07 -6.33
N ASP A 22 -7.07 -11.22 -7.65
CA ASP A 22 -6.44 -10.32 -8.61
C ASP A 22 -7.40 -9.22 -9.04
N TYR A 23 -6.89 -7.98 -9.12
CA TYR A 23 -7.68 -6.86 -9.63
C TYR A 23 -7.74 -6.83 -11.15
N ILE A 24 -6.78 -7.47 -11.82
CA ILE A 24 -6.73 -7.55 -13.28
C ILE A 24 -7.48 -8.80 -13.76
N ILE A 25 -8.57 -8.60 -14.50
CA ILE A 25 -9.38 -9.65 -15.12
C ILE A 25 -9.39 -9.36 -16.62
N ASN A 26 -8.95 -10.34 -17.44
CA ASN A 26 -8.83 -10.19 -18.88
C ASN A 26 -8.00 -8.97 -19.33
N GLY A 27 -6.97 -8.59 -18.57
CA GLY A 27 -6.13 -7.42 -18.87
C GLY A 27 -6.72 -6.08 -18.41
N HIS A 28 -7.89 -6.08 -17.78
CA HIS A 28 -8.57 -4.87 -17.30
C HIS A 28 -8.65 -4.84 -15.78
N MET A 29 -8.52 -3.64 -15.18
CA MET A 29 -8.62 -3.42 -13.73
C MET A 29 -10.09 -3.40 -13.29
N ILE A 30 -10.68 -4.58 -13.07
CA ILE A 30 -12.10 -4.77 -12.78
C ILE A 30 -12.32 -5.20 -11.33
N GLY A 31 -11.44 -6.02 -10.76
CA GLY A 31 -11.61 -6.56 -9.41
C GLY A 31 -11.42 -5.52 -8.30
N GLY A 32 -10.87 -4.35 -8.62
CA GLY A 32 -10.60 -3.28 -7.66
C GLY A 32 -9.30 -2.57 -7.95
N PHE A 33 -8.79 -1.84 -6.96
CA PHE A 33 -7.48 -1.21 -7.02
C PHE A 33 -6.96 -0.95 -5.61
N ALA A 34 -5.64 -0.89 -5.48
CA ALA A 34 -5.02 -0.37 -4.28
C ALA A 34 -3.76 0.41 -4.63
N ALA A 35 -3.34 1.27 -3.71
CA ALA A 35 -2.11 2.04 -3.82
C ALA A 35 -1.29 1.88 -2.55
N ILE A 36 0.03 1.91 -2.72
CA ILE A 36 1.00 2.11 -1.65
C ILE A 36 1.70 3.45 -1.88
N ALA A 37 1.84 4.25 -0.83
CA ALA A 37 2.57 5.51 -0.83
C ALA A 37 3.68 5.50 0.22
N TRP A 38 4.84 6.08 -0.09
CA TRP A 38 5.98 6.14 0.82
C TRP A 38 6.77 7.45 0.66
N PRO A 39 7.50 7.90 1.69
CA PRO A 39 8.27 9.14 1.62
C PRO A 39 9.32 9.06 0.52
N ALA A 40 9.51 10.16 -0.20
CA ALA A 40 10.58 10.26 -1.17
C ALA A 40 11.97 10.09 -0.52
N GLU A 41 12.12 10.62 0.69
CA GLU A 41 13.31 10.45 1.53
C GLU A 41 12.87 10.18 2.98
N TYR A 42 13.17 8.97 3.47
CA TYR A 42 12.79 8.56 4.82
C TYR A 42 13.48 9.44 5.88
N GLY A 43 12.70 9.95 6.83
CA GLY A 43 13.17 10.85 7.89
C GLY A 43 13.08 12.34 7.51
N GLU A 44 13.17 12.66 6.22
CA GLU A 44 13.13 14.04 5.72
C GLU A 44 11.75 14.44 5.19
N THR A 45 11.19 13.64 4.27
CA THR A 45 9.87 13.92 3.67
C THR A 45 8.74 13.17 4.36
N GLY A 46 9.09 12.30 5.32
CA GLY A 46 8.17 11.52 6.14
C GLY A 46 8.79 10.21 6.64
N VAL A 47 8.08 9.52 7.54
CA VAL A 47 8.49 8.21 8.07
C VAL A 47 7.46 7.11 7.80
N MET A 48 6.21 7.48 7.49
CA MET A 48 5.12 6.52 7.32
C MET A 48 4.99 6.03 5.88
N THR A 49 4.72 4.74 5.72
CA THR A 49 4.21 4.16 4.48
C THR A 49 2.72 3.93 4.61
N PHE A 50 1.95 4.25 3.57
CA PHE A 50 0.51 4.13 3.56
C PHE A 50 0.03 3.13 2.51
N ILE A 51 -1.03 2.38 2.80
CA ILE A 51 -1.77 1.60 1.81
C ILE A 51 -3.27 1.90 1.90
N VAL A 52 -3.94 1.92 0.75
CA VAL A 52 -5.37 2.15 0.63
C VAL A 52 -5.92 1.35 -0.54
N ASN A 53 -7.15 0.83 -0.42
CA ASN A 53 -7.88 0.20 -1.51
C ASN A 53 -9.19 0.95 -1.81
N GLN A 54 -10.01 0.41 -2.71
CA GLN A 54 -11.30 1.02 -3.11
C GLN A 54 -12.31 1.25 -1.96
N GLN A 55 -12.08 0.67 -0.77
CA GLN A 55 -12.94 0.88 0.41
C GLN A 55 -12.57 2.16 1.19
N GLY A 56 -11.51 2.86 0.79
CA GLY A 56 -11.11 4.15 1.35
C GLY A 56 -10.42 4.09 2.72
N ARG A 57 -10.26 2.91 3.32
CA ARG A 57 -9.55 2.75 4.59
C ARG A 57 -8.04 2.85 4.37
N VAL A 58 -7.42 3.86 4.97
CA VAL A 58 -5.98 4.07 4.92
C VAL A 58 -5.31 3.33 6.07
N TYR A 59 -4.33 2.49 5.77
CA TYR A 59 -3.46 1.87 6.76
C TYR A 59 -2.06 2.44 6.66
N GLN A 60 -1.37 2.55 7.78
CA GLN A 60 -0.02 3.07 7.88
C GLN A 60 0.93 2.10 8.59
N ARG A 61 2.20 2.14 8.21
CA ARG A 61 3.29 1.40 8.81
C ARG A 61 4.63 2.11 8.58
N ASP A 62 5.44 2.22 9.63
CA ASP A 62 6.85 2.58 9.48
C ASP A 62 7.65 1.34 9.03
N LEU A 63 8.26 1.41 7.85
CA LEU A 63 9.11 0.35 7.28
C LEU A 63 10.62 0.65 7.47
N GLY A 64 10.95 1.73 8.16
CA GLY A 64 12.28 2.18 8.50
C GLY A 64 13.06 2.78 7.32
N PRO A 65 14.37 3.02 7.50
CA PRO A 65 15.23 3.62 6.46
C PRO A 65 15.29 2.86 5.13
N LYS A 66 14.88 1.59 5.11
CA LYS A 66 14.85 0.74 3.90
C LYS A 66 13.51 0.79 3.16
N THR A 67 12.60 1.70 3.53
CA THR A 67 11.25 1.83 2.96
C THR A 67 11.25 1.77 1.44
N ALA A 68 12.03 2.61 0.75
CA ALA A 68 12.06 2.67 -0.72
C ALA A 68 12.48 1.35 -1.40
N LYS A 69 13.23 0.48 -0.70
CA LYS A 69 13.56 -0.87 -1.18
C LYS A 69 12.44 -1.87 -0.88
N LEU A 70 11.87 -1.82 0.32
CA LEU A 70 10.85 -2.76 0.79
C LEU A 70 9.54 -2.62 -0.01
N VAL A 71 9.09 -1.39 -0.28
CA VAL A 71 7.86 -1.13 -1.05
C VAL A 71 7.89 -1.67 -2.48
N LYS A 72 9.08 -1.84 -3.08
CA LYS A 72 9.21 -2.46 -4.42
C LYS A 72 8.83 -3.93 -4.39
N ALA A 73 9.07 -4.62 -3.26
CA ALA A 73 8.72 -6.02 -3.07
C ALA A 73 7.24 -6.23 -2.71
N ILE A 74 6.54 -5.18 -2.24
CA ILE A 74 5.10 -5.23 -1.95
C ILE A 74 4.33 -5.23 -3.27
N LYS A 75 3.54 -6.28 -3.51
CA LYS A 75 2.76 -6.49 -4.74
C LYS A 75 1.25 -6.51 -4.53
N GLU A 76 0.81 -6.65 -3.28
CA GLU A 76 -0.58 -6.84 -2.91
C GLU A 76 -0.97 -5.92 -1.76
N TYR A 77 -2.25 -5.54 -1.74
CA TYR A 77 -2.86 -4.87 -0.61
C TYR A 77 -3.18 -5.90 0.47
N ASP A 78 -2.33 -5.95 1.50
CA ASP A 78 -2.44 -6.92 2.59
C ASP A 78 -2.18 -6.21 3.95
N PRO A 79 -3.20 -5.56 4.54
CA PRO A 79 -3.08 -4.84 5.82
C PRO A 79 -3.06 -5.83 7.01
N GLY A 80 -2.13 -6.78 6.98
CA GLY A 80 -1.87 -7.75 8.05
C GLY A 80 -1.04 -7.18 9.20
N GLU A 81 -0.29 -8.05 9.86
CA GLU A 81 0.51 -7.69 11.04
C GLU A 81 1.47 -6.51 10.78
N GLY A 82 1.43 -5.54 11.70
CA GLY A 82 2.26 -4.33 11.65
C GLY A 82 1.65 -3.16 10.88
N TRP A 83 0.55 -3.35 10.15
CA TRP A 83 -0.25 -2.25 9.61
C TRP A 83 -1.24 -1.76 10.66
N LYS A 84 -1.38 -0.44 10.79
CA LYS A 84 -2.35 0.20 11.68
C LYS A 84 -3.31 1.03 10.85
N LEU A 85 -4.57 1.12 11.27
CA LEU A 85 -5.47 2.11 10.66
C LEU A 85 -4.87 3.50 10.88
N SER A 86 -4.80 4.32 9.83
CA SER A 86 -4.43 5.72 9.98
C SER A 86 -5.59 6.43 10.68
N GLU A 87 -5.28 7.10 11.78
CA GLU A 87 -6.21 8.04 12.41
C GLU A 87 -6.23 9.33 11.58
N ASP A 88 -7.35 10.06 11.61
CA ASP A 88 -7.51 11.38 11.00
C ASP A 88 -6.73 12.45 11.79
#